data_AF-A0A3L5TUI1-F1
#
_entry.id   AF-A0A3L5TUI1-F1
#
_cell.length_a   1.000
_cell.length_b   1.000
_cell.length_c   1.000
_cell.angle_alpha   90.00
_cell.angle_beta   90.00
_cell.angle_gamma   90.00
#
_symmetry.space_group_name_H-M   'P 1'
#
loop_
_entity.id
_entity.type
_entity.pdbx_description
1 polymer ?
#
loop_
_entity_poly.entity_id
_entity_poly.type
_entity_poly.pdbx_seq_one_letter_code
_entity_poly.pdbx_strand_id
1 'polypeptide(L)'
;MRVLPYMVFYIFKETPGMAGLFMAAVFSASLSTLSSLLNSMAAVTEEDIIKQCFKNISDYKATIVAKLSVVFYGVLAVIFTIMIANIEGIISQLSTSFTSAVSGPITGLFLLSVFYPWATKKSAVVGTCVGAALVFWLTLGQSLSKTLRKTQPLPLGPVDQCFANGTKSPVNVSVNDEP
;
A
#
# COMPACT_ATOMS: atom_id res chain seq x y z
N MET A 1 5.08 6.13 -8.93
CA MET A 1 5.93 7.27 -8.52
C MET A 1 7.13 7.46 -9.47
N ARG A 2 6.97 7.39 -10.81
CA ARG A 2 8.09 7.62 -11.76
C ARG A 2 8.08 9.02 -12.38
N VAL A 3 6.93 9.68 -12.39
CA VAL A 3 6.73 11.01 -12.99
C VAL A 3 7.35 12.15 -12.17
N LEU A 4 7.38 12.01 -10.84
CA LEU A 4 7.78 13.08 -9.92
C LEU A 4 9.28 13.40 -9.97
N PRO A 5 10.22 12.44 -9.87
CA PRO A 5 11.63 12.75 -10.02
C PRO A 5 11.95 13.23 -11.45
N TYR A 6 11.32 12.67 -12.49
CA TYR A 6 11.52 13.11 -13.87
C TYR A 6 11.15 14.59 -14.09
N MET A 7 10.01 15.01 -13.54
CA MET A 7 9.55 16.39 -13.61
C MET A 7 10.49 17.35 -12.86
N VAL A 8 10.99 16.95 -11.69
CA VAL A 8 11.95 17.75 -10.92
C VAL A 8 13.29 17.88 -11.66
N PHE A 9 13.81 16.79 -12.23
CA PHE A 9 15.02 16.84 -13.06
C PHE A 9 14.83 17.72 -14.31
N TYR A 10 13.62 17.78 -14.87
CA TYR A 10 13.30 18.66 -16.01
C TYR A 10 13.26 20.15 -15.62
N ILE A 11 12.64 20.48 -14.49
CA ILE A 11 12.50 21.87 -14.00
C ILE A 11 13.84 22.44 -13.52
N PHE A 12 14.67 21.65 -12.83
CA PHE A 12 15.95 22.09 -12.28
C PHE A 12 17.15 21.85 -13.22
N LYS A 13 16.91 21.74 -14.54
CA LYS A 13 17.96 21.49 -15.54
C LYS A 13 19.04 22.58 -15.55
N GLU A 14 18.71 23.81 -15.17
CA GLU A 14 19.63 24.95 -15.16
C GLU A 14 20.48 25.08 -13.87
N THR A 15 20.11 24.43 -12.77
CA THR A 15 20.81 24.56 -11.48
C THR A 15 21.26 23.18 -10.95
N PRO A 16 22.42 22.66 -11.42
CA PRO A 16 22.93 21.35 -11.02
C PRO A 16 23.34 21.39 -9.54
N GLY A 17 22.50 20.79 -8.69
CA GLY A 17 22.68 20.74 -7.24
C GLY A 17 21.35 20.63 -6.51
N MET A 18 20.32 21.32 -7.01
CA MET A 18 18.99 21.32 -6.41
C MET A 18 18.27 19.98 -6.60
N ALA A 19 18.44 19.36 -7.76
CA ALA A 19 17.91 18.02 -8.01
C ALA A 19 18.54 16.95 -7.09
N GLY A 20 19.83 17.09 -6.76
CA GLY A 20 20.52 16.22 -5.79
C GLY A 20 20.00 16.40 -4.37
N LEU A 21 19.82 17.65 -3.93
CA LEU A 21 19.21 17.97 -2.64
C LEU A 21 17.79 17.39 -2.52
N PHE A 22 16.98 17.51 -3.58
CA PHE A 22 15.63 16.96 -3.63
C PHE A 22 15.64 15.43 -3.49
N MET A 23 16.47 14.73 -4.27
CA MET A 23 16.55 13.27 -4.17
C MET A 23 17.04 12.84 -2.78
N ALA A 24 18.02 13.53 -2.21
CA ALA A 24 18.49 13.27 -0.85
C ALA A 24 17.37 13.42 0.19
N ALA A 25 16.54 14.47 0.08
CA ALA A 25 15.40 14.68 0.96
C ALA A 25 14.33 13.58 0.83
N VAL A 26 13.98 13.19 -0.40
CA VAL A 26 12.99 12.13 -0.66
C VAL A 26 13.48 10.77 -0.14
N PHE A 27 14.76 10.44 -0.37
CA PHE A 27 15.33 9.21 0.18
C PHE A 27 15.38 9.27 1.70
N SER A 28 15.82 10.37 2.31
CA SER A 28 15.84 10.54 3.77
C SER A 28 14.45 10.35 4.39
N ALA A 29 13.41 10.99 3.81
CA ALA A 29 12.03 10.81 4.25
C ALA A 29 11.57 9.35 4.14
N SER A 30 11.85 8.70 3.00
CA SER A 30 11.51 7.28 2.78
C SER A 30 12.24 6.36 3.77
N LEU A 31 13.54 6.56 3.99
CA LEU A 31 14.35 5.79 4.93
C LEU A 31 13.88 5.99 6.38
N SER A 32 13.45 7.20 6.77
CA SER A 32 12.90 7.46 8.11
C SER A 32 11.62 6.68 8.38
N THR A 33 10.71 6.65 7.40
CA THR A 33 9.49 5.82 7.48
C THR A 33 9.86 4.34 7.53
N LEU A 34 10.73 3.86 6.63
CA LEU A 34 11.16 2.45 6.62
C LEU A 34 11.84 2.03 7.93
N SER A 35 12.68 2.89 8.50
CA SER A 35 13.31 2.63 9.79
C SER A 35 12.28 2.49 10.90
N SER A 36 11.28 3.36 10.95
CA SER A 36 10.19 3.29 11.93
C SER A 36 9.34 2.02 11.77
N LEU A 37 9.06 1.60 10.53
CA LEU A 37 8.35 0.35 10.23
C LEU A 37 9.15 -0.86 10.68
N LEU A 38 10.43 -0.96 10.30
CA LEU A 38 11.28 -2.09 10.65
C LEU A 38 11.52 -2.18 12.15
N ASN A 39 11.69 -1.04 12.83
CA ASN A 39 11.84 -1.00 14.28
C ASN A 39 10.57 -1.47 15.00
N SER A 40 9.39 -1.08 14.52
CA SER A 40 8.12 -1.54 15.09
C SER A 40 7.89 -3.03 14.84
N MET A 41 8.22 -3.53 13.64
CA MET A 41 8.14 -4.97 13.33
C MET A 41 9.09 -5.78 14.20
N ALA A 42 10.32 -5.32 14.40
CA ALA A 42 11.27 -5.99 15.28
C ALA A 42 10.80 -6.01 16.73
N ALA A 43 10.19 -4.92 17.22
CA ALA A 43 9.59 -4.88 18.56
C ALA A 43 8.41 -5.86 18.69
N VAL A 44 7.56 -5.97 17.66
CA VAL A 44 6.46 -6.96 17.64
C VAL A 44 7.01 -8.40 17.63
N THR A 45 8.01 -8.68 16.78
CA THR A 45 8.67 -9.99 16.74
C THR A 45 9.34 -10.31 18.08
N GLU A 46 9.93 -9.32 18.73
CA GLU A 46 10.53 -9.48 20.04
C GLU A 46 9.47 -9.74 21.11
N GLU A 47 8.34 -9.03 21.10
CA GLU A 47 7.23 -9.29 22.02
C GLU A 47 6.66 -10.70 21.84
N ASP A 48 6.49 -11.16 20.60
CA ASP A 48 6.03 -12.50 20.26
C ASP A 48 7.06 -13.59 20.65
N ILE A 49 8.35 -13.39 20.35
CA ILE A 49 9.40 -14.38 20.65
C ILE A 49 9.74 -14.40 22.15
N ILE A 50 9.87 -13.25 22.81
CA ILE A 50 10.23 -13.19 24.23
C ILE A 50 9.10 -13.76 25.09
N LYS A 51 7.85 -13.35 24.87
CA LYS A 51 6.72 -13.90 25.65
C LYS A 51 6.51 -15.39 25.41
N GLN A 52 6.72 -15.87 24.18
CA GLN A 52 6.42 -17.25 23.83
C GLN A 52 7.59 -18.23 24.02
N CYS A 53 8.83 -17.76 23.90
CA CYS A 53 10.00 -18.63 23.86
C CYS A 53 10.83 -18.61 25.16
N PHE A 54 10.90 -17.48 25.89
CA PHE A 54 11.78 -17.39 27.06
C PHE A 54 11.24 -16.50 28.19
N LYS A 55 10.72 -17.15 29.24
CA LYS A 55 10.32 -16.51 30.51
C LYS A 55 11.50 -15.94 31.32
N ASN A 56 12.75 -16.23 30.93
CA ASN A 56 13.99 -15.76 31.55
C ASN A 56 15.12 -15.69 30.51
N ILE A 57 15.29 -14.56 29.82
CA ILE A 57 16.46 -14.32 28.96
C ILE A 57 17.16 -13.03 29.38
N SER A 58 18.49 -13.04 29.26
CA SER A 58 19.36 -11.87 29.41
C SER A 58 19.10 -10.84 28.31
N ASP A 59 18.93 -9.57 28.68
CA ASP A 59 18.65 -8.41 27.80
C ASP A 59 19.60 -8.30 26.58
N TYR A 60 20.82 -8.83 26.74
CA TYR A 60 21.81 -8.87 25.68
C TYR A 60 21.38 -9.75 24.49
N LYS A 61 20.79 -10.91 24.75
CA LYS A 61 20.33 -11.83 23.70
C LYS A 61 19.06 -11.32 23.03
N ALA A 62 18.16 -10.70 23.80
CA ALA A 62 16.97 -10.03 23.27
C ALA A 62 17.34 -8.96 22.22
N THR A 63 18.30 -8.11 22.57
CA THR A 63 18.79 -7.05 21.67
C THR A 63 19.42 -7.61 20.39
N ILE A 64 20.17 -8.71 20.48
CA ILE A 64 20.77 -9.37 19.31
C ILE A 64 19.69 -9.94 18.38
N VAL A 65 18.67 -10.59 18.95
CA VAL A 65 17.55 -11.13 18.18
C VAL A 65 16.79 -10.01 17.48
N ALA A 66 16.48 -8.92 18.18
CA ALA A 66 15.81 -7.76 17.59
C ALA A 66 16.62 -7.16 16.42
N LYS A 67 17.94 -6.99 16.57
CA LYS A 67 18.82 -6.52 15.49
C LYS A 67 18.83 -7.48 14.30
N LEU A 68 18.86 -8.78 14.54
CA LEU A 68 18.84 -9.79 13.48
C LEU A 68 17.49 -9.77 12.73
N SER A 69 16.37 -9.60 13.45
CA SER A 69 15.04 -9.48 12.88
C SER A 69 14.93 -8.28 11.95
N VAL A 70 15.42 -7.10 12.36
CA VAL A 70 15.44 -5.89 11.49
C VAL A 70 16.18 -6.16 10.18
N VAL A 71 17.37 -6.76 10.25
CA VAL A 71 18.19 -7.07 9.06
C VAL A 71 17.46 -8.06 8.17
N PHE A 72 16.87 -9.11 8.75
CA PHE A 72 16.10 -10.11 8.02
C PHE A 72 14.90 -9.50 7.27
N TYR A 73 14.09 -8.67 7.94
CA TYR A 73 12.97 -7.97 7.30
C TYR A 73 13.44 -6.98 6.21
N GLY A 74 14.58 -6.31 6.41
CA GLY A 74 15.17 -5.45 5.39
C GLY A 74 15.57 -6.22 4.12
N VAL A 75 16.20 -7.38 4.27
CA VAL A 75 16.56 -8.25 3.13
C VAL A 75 15.31 -8.78 2.42
N LEU A 76 14.31 -9.25 3.17
CA LEU A 76 13.03 -9.68 2.60
C LEU A 76 12.34 -8.56 1.81
N ALA A 77 12.35 -7.33 2.32
CA ALA A 77 11.76 -6.18 1.65
C ALA A 77 12.45 -5.87 0.31
N VAL A 78 13.78 -6.01 0.23
CA VAL A 78 14.53 -5.84 -1.04
C VAL A 78 14.16 -6.92 -2.04
N ILE A 79 14.11 -8.18 -1.62
CA ILE A 79 13.71 -9.32 -2.48
C ILE A 79 12.30 -9.07 -3.02
N PHE A 80 11.36 -8.70 -2.14
CA PHE A 80 9.97 -8.44 -2.53
C PHE A 80 9.85 -7.25 -3.50
N THR A 81 10.64 -6.20 -3.28
CA THR A 81 10.69 -5.04 -4.18
C THR A 81 11.16 -5.44 -5.58
N ILE A 82 12.18 -6.30 -5.69
CA ILE A 82 12.67 -6.82 -6.97
C ILE A 82 11.59 -7.68 -7.65
N MET A 83 10.89 -8.52 -6.90
CA MET A 83 9.79 -9.33 -7.45
C MET A 83 8.66 -8.45 -8.03
N ILE A 84 8.25 -7.41 -7.29
CA ILE A 84 7.22 -6.47 -7.73
C ILE A 84 7.68 -5.65 -8.94
N ALA A 85 8.97 -5.30 -9.01
CA ALA A 85 9.52 -4.52 -10.12
C ALA A 85 9.38 -5.22 -11.48
N ASN A 86 9.26 -6.55 -11.51
CA ASN A 86 9.08 -7.35 -12.72
C ASN A 86 7.61 -7.47 -13.17
N ILE A 87 6.64 -6.97 -12.37
CA ILE A 87 5.21 -7.03 -12.68
C ILE A 87 4.71 -5.63 -13.05
N GLU A 88 4.47 -5.38 -14.33
CA GLU A 88 3.99 -4.09 -14.81
C GLU A 88 2.45 -3.99 -14.79
N GLY A 89 1.91 -2.79 -14.56
CA GLY A 89 0.48 -2.48 -14.71
C GLY A 89 -0.41 -2.73 -13.48
N ILE A 90 -0.29 -3.87 -12.80
CA ILE A 90 -1.26 -4.25 -11.75
C ILE A 90 -0.92 -3.71 -10.34
N ILE A 91 0.35 -3.36 -10.12
CA ILE A 91 0.90 -3.10 -8.78
C ILE A 91 0.33 -1.84 -8.11
N SER A 92 -0.02 -0.82 -8.89
CA SER A 92 -0.53 0.46 -8.38
C SER A 92 -1.98 0.36 -7.90
N GLN A 93 -2.78 -0.46 -8.59
CA GLN A 93 -4.15 -0.76 -8.17
C GLN A 93 -4.15 -1.69 -6.94
N LEU A 94 -3.28 -2.69 -6.92
CA LEU A 94 -3.16 -3.61 -5.79
C LEU A 94 -2.68 -2.90 -4.52
N SER A 95 -1.67 -2.04 -4.60
CA SER A 95 -1.15 -1.33 -3.43
C SER A 95 -2.21 -0.41 -2.82
N THR A 96 -2.93 0.35 -3.63
CA THR A 96 -4.01 1.24 -3.16
C THR A 96 -5.14 0.46 -2.51
N SER A 97 -5.51 -0.70 -3.08
CA SER A 97 -6.55 -1.58 -2.54
C SER A 97 -6.13 -2.17 -1.20
N PHE A 98 -4.87 -2.63 -1.10
CA PHE A 98 -4.32 -3.20 0.12
C PHE A 98 -4.20 -2.17 1.24
N THR A 99 -3.67 -0.98 0.95
CA THR A 99 -3.57 0.11 1.93
C THR A 99 -4.95 0.50 2.46
N SER A 100 -5.97 0.53 1.61
CA SER A 100 -7.36 0.82 2.02
C SER A 100 -7.94 -0.32 2.88
N ALA A 101 -7.69 -1.57 2.50
CA ALA A 101 -8.19 -2.74 3.23
C ALA A 101 -7.60 -2.85 4.65
N VAL A 102 -6.33 -2.50 4.82
CA VAL A 102 -5.63 -2.57 6.12
C VAL A 102 -5.94 -1.34 6.99
N SER A 103 -5.97 -0.14 6.40
CA SER A 103 -6.23 1.09 7.16
C SER A 103 -7.64 1.16 7.74
N GLY A 104 -8.64 0.53 7.11
CA GLY A 104 -10.03 0.51 7.59
C GLY A 104 -10.19 -0.08 8.99
N PRO A 105 -9.84 -1.37 9.22
CA PRO A 105 -9.92 -2.00 10.53
C PRO A 105 -9.07 -1.31 11.60
N ILE A 106 -7.87 -0.82 11.24
CA ILE A 106 -6.98 -0.10 12.17
C ILE A 106 -7.62 1.21 12.64
N THR A 107 -8.19 1.97 11.70
CA THR A 107 -8.90 3.22 12.03
C THR A 107 -10.14 2.94 12.88
N GLY A 108 -10.89 1.88 12.58
CA GLY A 108 -12.03 1.44 13.39
C GLY A 108 -11.64 1.05 14.81
N LEU A 109 -10.52 0.33 14.98
CA LEU A 109 -9.98 -0.04 16.29
C LEU A 109 -9.52 1.19 17.07
N PHE A 110 -8.89 2.16 16.40
CA PHE A 110 -8.49 3.41 17.02
C PHE A 110 -9.70 4.21 17.51
N LEU A 111 -10.75 4.35 16.67
CA LEU A 111 -12.00 5.01 17.06
C LEU A 111 -12.67 4.30 18.24
N LEU A 112 -12.73 2.96 18.21
CA LEU A 112 -13.26 2.17 19.34
C LEU A 112 -12.48 2.44 20.62
N SER A 113 -11.15 2.57 20.53
CA SER A 113 -10.28 2.84 21.67
C SER A 113 -10.48 4.25 22.25
N VAL A 114 -10.82 5.24 21.42
CA VAL A 114 -11.05 6.63 21.86
C VAL A 114 -12.47 6.85 22.41
N PHE A 115 -13.50 6.33 21.74
CA PHE A 115 -14.90 6.57 22.13
C PHE A 115 -15.37 5.67 23.28
N TYR A 116 -14.82 4.46 23.42
CA TYR A 116 -15.20 3.51 24.46
C TYR A 116 -14.01 3.24 25.40
N PRO A 117 -13.79 4.08 26.44
CA PRO A 117 -12.71 3.88 27.41
C PRO A 117 -12.89 2.61 28.28
N TRP A 118 -14.05 1.98 28.24
CA TRP A 118 -14.36 0.71 28.92
C TRP A 118 -14.23 -0.51 28.01
N ALA A 119 -13.66 -0.36 26.81
CA ALA A 119 -13.46 -1.45 25.88
C ALA A 119 -12.47 -2.48 26.44
N THR A 120 -12.97 -3.68 26.71
CA THR A 120 -12.15 -4.82 27.16
C THR A 120 -11.30 -5.36 26.01
N LYS A 121 -10.12 -5.93 26.32
CA LYS A 121 -9.24 -6.59 25.32
C LYS A 121 -9.98 -7.57 24.40
N LYS A 122 -10.97 -8.29 24.94
CA LYS A 122 -11.80 -9.25 24.19
C LYS A 122 -12.61 -8.57 23.07
N SER A 123 -13.24 -7.43 23.34
CA SER A 123 -14.04 -6.72 22.33
C SER A 123 -13.18 -6.07 21.25
N ALA A 124 -11.99 -5.58 21.62
CA ALA A 124 -11.01 -5.07 20.66
C ALA A 124 -10.56 -6.14 19.65
N VAL A 125 -10.21 -7.34 20.14
CA VAL A 125 -9.79 -8.47 19.28
C VAL A 125 -10.93 -8.94 18.40
N VAL A 126 -12.11 -9.19 18.99
CA VAL A 126 -13.28 -9.69 18.24
C VAL A 126 -13.74 -8.66 17.21
N GLY A 127 -13.82 -7.38 17.56
CA GLY A 127 -14.20 -6.31 16.64
C GLY A 127 -13.23 -6.18 15.46
N THR A 128 -11.92 -6.26 15.73
CA THR A 128 -10.89 -6.22 14.67
C THR A 128 -10.96 -7.45 13.77
N CYS A 129 -11.14 -8.65 14.32
CA CYS A 129 -11.30 -9.89 13.55
C CYS A 129 -12.54 -9.86 12.65
N VAL A 130 -13.69 -9.45 13.18
CA VAL A 130 -14.93 -9.36 12.40
C VAL A 130 -14.80 -8.30 11.31
N GLY A 131 -14.24 -7.13 11.64
CA GLY A 131 -13.97 -6.07 10.67
C GLY A 131 -13.03 -6.53 9.55
N ALA A 132 -11.94 -7.20 9.90
CA ALA A 132 -11.00 -7.77 8.92
C ALA A 132 -11.67 -8.84 8.04
N ALA A 133 -12.47 -9.73 8.62
CA ALA A 133 -13.20 -10.75 7.87
C ALA A 133 -14.20 -10.15 6.88
N LEU A 134 -14.91 -9.09 7.28
CA LEU A 134 -15.84 -8.37 6.40
C LEU A 134 -15.10 -7.65 5.26
N VAL A 135 -14.01 -6.95 5.55
CA VAL A 135 -13.19 -6.30 4.51
C VAL A 135 -12.59 -7.34 3.57
N PHE A 136 -12.12 -8.47 4.10
CA PHE A 136 -11.63 -9.58 3.30
C PHE A 136 -12.74 -10.14 2.40
N TRP A 137 -13.94 -10.37 2.94
CA TRP A 137 -15.10 -10.81 2.19
C TRP A 137 -15.48 -9.83 1.07
N LEU A 138 -15.53 -8.53 1.36
CA LEU A 138 -15.81 -7.50 0.38
C LEU A 138 -14.73 -7.48 -0.71
N THR A 139 -13.46 -7.58 -0.34
CA THR A 139 -12.33 -7.57 -1.29
C THR A 139 -12.38 -8.81 -2.19
N LEU A 140 -12.63 -9.99 -1.63
CA LEU A 140 -12.85 -11.22 -2.41
C LEU A 140 -14.07 -11.11 -3.32
N GLY A 141 -15.17 -10.53 -2.81
CA GLY A 141 -16.37 -10.25 -3.59
C GLY A 141 -16.09 -9.30 -4.76
N GLN A 142 -15.23 -8.28 -4.58
CA GLN A 142 -14.79 -7.41 -5.66
C GLN A 142 -13.90 -8.16 -6.67
N SER A 143 -12.99 -9.02 -6.21
CA SER A 143 -12.13 -9.81 -7.09
C SER A 143 -12.92 -10.82 -7.93
N LEU A 144 -13.90 -11.50 -7.32
CA LEU A 144 -14.77 -12.47 -8.01
C LEU A 144 -15.80 -11.77 -8.92
N SER A 145 -16.36 -10.64 -8.49
CA SER A 145 -17.31 -9.89 -9.32
C SER A 145 -16.65 -9.19 -10.50
N LYS A 146 -15.38 -8.79 -10.42
CA LYS A 146 -14.62 -8.32 -11.59
C LYS A 146 -14.42 -9.42 -12.64
N THR A 147 -14.29 -10.68 -12.23
CA THR A 147 -14.24 -11.84 -13.13
C THR A 147 -15.58 -12.11 -13.82
N LEU A 148 -16.73 -11.86 -13.15
CA LEU A 148 -18.06 -12.02 -13.73
C LEU A 148 -18.57 -10.78 -14.49
N ARG A 149 -18.13 -9.59 -14.09
CA ARG A 149 -18.31 -8.33 -14.83
C ARG A 149 -17.12 -8.11 -15.74
N LYS A 150 -16.90 -9.02 -16.70
CA LYS A 150 -16.29 -8.61 -17.98
C LYS A 150 -17.22 -7.53 -18.51
N THR A 151 -16.81 -6.28 -18.39
CA THR A 151 -17.60 -5.09 -18.70
C THR A 151 -18.17 -5.25 -20.10
N GLN A 152 -19.44 -5.62 -20.22
CA GLN A 152 -20.20 -5.26 -21.42
C GLN A 152 -20.16 -3.73 -21.40
N PRO A 153 -19.49 -3.06 -22.36
CA PRO A 153 -19.52 -1.61 -22.39
C PRO A 153 -20.99 -1.20 -22.36
N LEU A 154 -21.33 -0.31 -21.43
CA LEU A 154 -22.63 0.35 -21.47
C LEU A 154 -22.81 0.85 -22.91
N PRO A 155 -23.93 0.55 -23.59
CA PRO A 155 -24.19 1.18 -24.87
C PRO A 155 -24.09 2.70 -24.65
N LEU A 156 -23.24 3.34 -25.44
CA LEU A 156 -23.17 4.79 -25.48
C LEU A 156 -24.61 5.30 -25.61
N GLY A 157 -25.00 6.19 -24.70
CA GLY A 157 -26.30 6.85 -24.80
C GLY A 157 -26.43 7.48 -26.20
N PRO A 158 -27.64 7.50 -26.79
CA PRO A 158 -27.84 8.07 -28.11
C PRO A 158 -27.29 9.51 -28.13
N VAL A 159 -26.30 9.76 -28.99
CA VAL A 159 -25.71 11.10 -29.22
C VAL A 159 -26.55 11.93 -30.20
N ASP A 160 -27.76 11.46 -30.49
CA ASP A 160 -28.69 12.00 -31.47
C ASP A 160 -29.15 13.44 -31.14
N GLN A 161 -28.94 13.89 -29.90
CA GLN A 161 -29.24 15.25 -29.43
C GLN A 161 -28.00 16.11 -29.15
N CYS A 162 -26.79 15.64 -29.47
CA CYS A 162 -25.62 16.51 -29.47
C CYS A 162 -25.73 17.48 -30.64
N PHE A 163 -25.84 18.79 -30.33
CA PHE A 163 -25.66 19.88 -31.30
C PHE A 163 -24.22 19.85 -31.84
N ALA A 164 -23.97 18.99 -32.82
CA ALA A 164 -22.76 18.99 -33.61
C ALA A 164 -22.79 20.19 -34.55
N ASN A 165 -22.30 21.34 -34.08
CA ASN A 165 -21.92 22.42 -34.97
C ASN A 165 -20.42 22.71 -34.80
N GLY A 166 -19.64 22.21 -35.76
CA GLY A 166 -18.29 22.70 -36.06
C GLY A 166 -17.11 21.93 -35.47
N THR A 167 -16.77 20.76 -36.02
CA THR A 167 -15.53 20.51 -36.81
C THR A 167 -15.22 19.01 -36.97
N LYS A 168 -15.23 18.60 -38.24
CA LYS A 168 -14.61 17.43 -38.89
C LYS A 168 -13.58 16.62 -38.07
N SER A 169 -13.94 15.39 -37.67
CA SER A 169 -13.35 14.10 -38.11
C SER A 169 -13.76 12.97 -37.16
N PRO A 170 -14.00 11.74 -37.67
CA PRO A 170 -14.34 10.59 -36.83
C PRO A 170 -13.13 10.20 -35.98
N VAL A 171 -13.30 10.23 -34.66
CA VAL A 171 -12.33 9.64 -33.74
C VAL A 171 -12.40 8.13 -33.92
N ASN A 172 -11.47 7.60 -34.72
CA ASN A 172 -11.22 6.17 -34.85
C ASN A 172 -10.63 5.69 -33.51
N VAL A 173 -11.50 5.31 -32.57
CA VAL A 173 -11.09 4.57 -31.36
C VAL A 173 -10.89 3.13 -31.78
N SER A 174 -9.78 2.87 -32.47
CA SER A 174 -9.24 1.52 -32.62
C SER A 174 -8.67 1.10 -31.26
N VAL A 175 -9.52 0.43 -30.49
CA VAL A 175 -9.11 -0.50 -29.43
C VAL A 175 -8.36 -1.63 -30.12
N ASN A 176 -7.03 -1.55 -30.12
CA ASN A 176 -6.18 -2.68 -30.45
C ASN A 176 -5.70 -3.28 -29.14
N ASP A 177 -6.32 -4.41 -28.78
CA ASP A 177 -5.85 -5.37 -27.80
C ASP A 177 -4.52 -6.03 -28.26
N GLU A 178 -3.55 -6.07 -27.34
CA GLU A 178 -2.42 -7.01 -27.21
C GLU A 178 -1.33 -7.09 -28.30
N PRO A 179 -0.11 -7.61 -28.00
CA PRO A 179 0.37 -8.27 -26.76
C PRO A 179 1.34 -7.47 -25.89
#